data_AF-A0A3N5YGQ2-F1
#
_entry.id   AF-A0A3N5YGQ2-F1
#
_cell.length_a   1.000
_cell.length_b   1.000
_cell.length_c   1.000
_cell.angle_alpha   90.00
_cell.angle_beta   90.00
_cell.angle_gamma   90.00
#
_symmetry.space_group_name_H-M   'P 1'
#
loop_
_entity.id
_entity.type
_entity.pdbx_description
1 polymer ?
#
loop_
_entity_poly.entity_id
_entity_poly.type
_entity_poly.pdbx_seq_one_letter_code
_entity_poly.pdbx_strand_id
1 'polypeptide(L)'
;MKTKLFVCFFIGFIAVTLNTTYCWPGAFAKPKVIDIIGKSGTISGPFVVDSLNSTKGIVGTGIQGKSFTINNASANSVNLNIYGNNDKTDDVNHVNFYRSIGTFAAPGAIRAYGSLGSSADDLYNFRCWGYDGAGYALGSEMAVVPKEDWSVGKHGCDFQLYLTPSGSATMQECLRVTTDGIFPGNGNFLSYTAGKGFQLYSAVTSATASRCSFFKARGDYGTPTVILNNDPLGQFDFLGHDGTDYVVSAQIIAGASENWSETARGSFYNFYTTPNTTTTPTITQILYGDNIYMAKPVGIGMLSPKVAMLTIGHDASRNYGLRITDTKSGRGGTLDTWDISTGIWAQGQLTFYNLSTGIQMNISSAGNVAIGNSVTQGSEKLNVNGAIAIKDSMTAPTATAGFAKIFVDSADGDLKVIFANGTVKTITTDTP
;
A
#
# COMPACT_ATOMS: atom_id res chain seq x y z
N MET A 1 46.61 -92.78 20.03
CA MET A 1 46.28 -92.85 18.59
C MET A 1 45.58 -91.56 18.20
N LYS A 2 46.19 -90.75 17.33
CA LYS A 2 45.64 -89.49 16.82
C LYS A 2 45.14 -89.75 15.40
N THR A 3 43.84 -89.65 15.17
CA THR A 3 43.24 -89.68 13.84
C THR A 3 42.82 -88.26 13.51
N LYS A 4 43.54 -87.61 12.57
CA LYS A 4 43.13 -86.35 11.96
C LYS A 4 42.35 -86.69 10.69
N LEU A 5 41.06 -86.36 10.67
CA LEU A 5 40.22 -86.42 9.48
C LEU A 5 40.42 -85.10 8.72
N PHE A 6 40.89 -85.19 7.47
CA PHE A 6 41.04 -84.08 6.54
C PHE A 6 39.92 -84.19 5.52
N VAL A 7 39.00 -83.22 5.51
CA VAL A 7 38.00 -83.06 4.43
C VAL A 7 38.19 -81.68 3.83
N CYS A 8 38.68 -81.66 2.59
CA CYS A 8 38.73 -80.46 1.75
C CYS A 8 37.34 -80.23 1.16
N PHE A 9 36.79 -79.02 1.34
CA PHE A 9 35.85 -78.43 0.41
C PHE A 9 36.30 -77.01 0.07
N PHE A 10 36.50 -76.77 -1.23
CA PHE A 10 36.65 -75.47 -1.84
C PHE A 10 35.33 -74.70 -1.72
N ILE A 11 35.36 -73.52 -1.11
CA ILE A 11 34.65 -72.28 -1.48
C ILE A 11 35.36 -71.17 -0.72
N GLY A 12 35.77 -70.10 -1.41
CA GLY A 12 36.53 -68.98 -0.86
C GLY A 12 35.76 -68.26 0.23
N PHE A 13 36.03 -68.61 1.49
CA PHE A 13 35.70 -67.81 2.66
C PHE A 13 36.98 -67.15 3.17
N ILE A 14 36.90 -65.83 3.35
CA ILE A 14 37.86 -65.05 4.12
C ILE A 14 38.01 -65.73 5.48
N ALA A 15 39.21 -66.25 5.74
CA ALA A 15 39.56 -66.84 7.02
C ALA A 15 39.60 -65.73 8.08
N VAL A 16 38.51 -65.58 8.82
CA VAL A 16 38.53 -64.90 10.11
C VAL A 16 39.03 -65.92 11.13
N THR A 17 40.28 -65.80 11.54
CA THR A 17 40.84 -66.58 12.65
C THR A 17 40.15 -66.17 13.95
N LEU A 18 39.11 -66.90 14.35
CA LEU A 18 38.54 -66.79 15.69
C LEU A 18 39.31 -67.70 16.63
N ASN A 19 40.15 -67.11 17.48
CA ASN A 19 40.70 -67.80 18.66
C ASN A 19 39.54 -68.05 19.63
N THR A 20 39.00 -69.26 19.64
CA THR A 20 38.04 -69.72 20.65
C THR A 20 38.78 -70.48 21.75
N THR A 21 39.18 -69.77 22.80
CA THR A 21 39.55 -70.42 24.06
C THR A 21 38.26 -70.96 24.69
N TYR A 22 38.12 -72.28 24.69
CA TYR A 22 36.99 -73.02 25.26
C TYR A 22 36.94 -72.73 26.77
N CYS A 23 36.02 -71.87 27.20
CA CYS A 23 35.72 -71.63 28.61
C CYS A 23 34.45 -72.39 28.98
N TRP A 24 34.54 -73.06 30.12
CA TRP A 24 33.57 -73.92 30.80
C TRP A 24 32.11 -73.41 30.84
N PRO A 25 31.10 -74.30 30.95
CA PRO A 25 29.69 -73.92 30.94
C PRO A 25 29.28 -73.36 32.31
N GLY A 26 28.89 -72.09 32.38
CA GLY A 26 28.37 -71.53 33.63
C GLY A 26 28.26 -70.01 33.75
N ALA A 27 28.66 -69.23 32.74
CA ALA A 27 28.49 -67.78 32.77
C ALA A 27 27.87 -67.30 31.46
N PHE A 28 26.68 -66.69 31.56
CA PHE A 28 26.05 -65.98 30.45
C PHE A 28 27.05 -64.95 29.90
N ALA A 29 27.54 -65.20 28.69
CA ALA A 29 28.45 -64.30 28.00
C ALA A 29 27.72 -62.98 27.73
N LYS A 30 28.25 -61.89 28.30
CA LYS A 30 27.85 -60.53 27.95
C LYS A 30 27.97 -60.34 26.43
N PRO A 31 27.07 -59.55 25.79
CA PRO A 31 27.12 -59.33 24.35
C PRO A 31 28.51 -58.83 23.96
N LYS A 32 29.16 -59.55 23.03
CA LYS A 32 30.40 -59.10 22.40
C LYS A 32 30.07 -57.83 21.62
N VAL A 33 30.54 -56.70 22.13
CA VAL A 33 30.71 -55.49 21.33
C VAL A 33 31.70 -55.84 20.23
N ILE A 34 31.23 -55.87 18.98
CA ILE A 34 32.12 -55.95 17.83
C ILE A 34 32.74 -54.55 17.68
N ASP A 35 33.88 -54.36 18.31
CA ASP A 35 34.71 -53.17 18.08
C ASP A 35 35.34 -53.30 16.67
N ILE A 36 34.74 -52.65 15.67
CA ILE A 36 35.38 -52.43 14.38
C ILE A 36 36.31 -51.21 14.53
N ILE A 37 37.35 -51.35 15.36
CA ILE A 37 38.38 -50.32 15.51
C ILE A 37 39.67 -50.85 14.89
N GLY A 38 40.09 -50.24 13.78
CA GLY A 38 41.53 -50.13 13.48
C GLY A 38 42.08 -50.79 12.21
N LYS A 39 41.29 -51.16 11.20
CA LYS A 39 41.85 -51.42 9.86
C LYS A 39 41.12 -50.62 8.79
N SER A 40 41.88 -49.79 8.08
CA SER A 40 41.50 -49.09 6.86
C SER A 40 41.20 -50.11 5.75
N GLY A 41 40.06 -50.79 5.84
CA GLY A 41 39.51 -51.61 4.77
C GLY A 41 38.36 -50.87 4.12
N THR A 42 38.42 -50.71 2.80
CA THR A 42 37.28 -50.24 2.01
C THR A 42 36.17 -51.28 2.13
N ILE A 43 35.06 -50.95 2.79
CA ILE A 43 33.87 -51.80 2.79
C ILE A 43 33.19 -51.58 1.43
N SER A 44 33.55 -52.43 0.46
CA SER A 44 32.88 -52.49 -0.84
C SER A 44 31.60 -53.32 -0.71
N GLY A 45 30.50 -52.67 -0.34
CA GLY A 45 29.17 -53.26 -0.24
C GLY A 45 28.21 -52.33 0.53
N PRO A 46 26.89 -52.48 0.39
CA PRO A 46 25.94 -51.71 1.19
C PRO A 46 26.15 -52.06 2.67
N PHE A 47 26.59 -51.10 3.46
CA PHE A 47 26.58 -51.21 4.91
C PHE A 47 25.13 -51.10 5.37
N VAL A 48 24.44 -52.23 5.43
CA VAL A 48 23.06 -52.32 5.93
C VAL A 48 23.13 -52.53 7.43
N VAL A 49 22.79 -51.51 8.21
CA VAL A 49 22.51 -51.69 9.64
C VAL A 49 21.07 -52.15 9.76
N ASP A 50 20.88 -53.46 9.68
CA ASP A 50 19.56 -54.06 9.79
C ASP A 50 19.22 -54.29 11.27
N SER A 51 18.38 -53.43 11.86
CA SER A 51 17.88 -53.61 13.22
C SER A 51 16.63 -54.49 13.23
N LEU A 52 16.73 -55.72 12.71
CA LEU A 52 15.57 -56.60 12.53
C LEU A 52 14.95 -57.15 13.82
N ASN A 53 15.50 -56.88 15.02
CA ASN A 53 14.92 -57.41 16.26
C ASN A 53 15.37 -56.71 17.56
N SER A 54 15.21 -55.40 17.67
CA SER A 54 15.11 -54.80 19.00
C SER A 54 14.10 -53.66 18.98
N THR A 55 13.23 -53.67 19.99
CA THR A 55 12.20 -52.66 20.23
C THR A 55 12.78 -51.24 20.43
N LYS A 56 14.11 -51.07 20.36
CA LYS A 56 14.87 -49.81 20.34
C LYS A 56 16.22 -50.04 19.64
N GLY A 57 16.23 -50.16 18.31
CA GLY A 57 17.44 -50.16 17.50
C GLY A 57 18.07 -48.77 17.45
N ILE A 58 18.71 -48.33 18.54
CA ILE A 58 19.44 -47.06 18.58
C ILE A 58 20.78 -47.28 17.85
N VAL A 59 20.87 -46.87 16.59
CA VAL A 59 22.16 -46.60 15.92
C VAL A 59 22.66 -45.24 16.39
N GLY A 60 22.84 -45.12 17.70
CA GLY A 60 23.55 -44.01 18.32
C GLY A 60 24.94 -44.52 18.62
N THR A 61 25.97 -43.77 18.26
CA THR A 61 27.35 -44.13 18.61
C THR A 61 27.52 -44.29 20.13
N GLY A 62 26.60 -43.77 20.96
CA GLY A 62 26.70 -43.79 22.42
C GLY A 62 27.90 -43.02 22.95
N ILE A 63 28.71 -42.43 22.06
CA ILE A 63 29.91 -41.69 22.40
C ILE A 63 29.51 -40.22 22.52
N GLN A 64 29.42 -39.78 23.76
CA GLN A 64 29.23 -38.38 24.12
C GLN A 64 30.35 -37.53 23.47
N GLY A 65 29.97 -36.50 22.70
CA GLY A 65 30.92 -35.52 22.15
C GLY A 65 31.58 -35.87 20.80
N LYS A 66 31.12 -36.89 20.06
CA LYS A 66 31.56 -37.10 18.67
C LYS A 66 30.44 -36.83 17.67
N SER A 67 30.72 -36.00 16.66
CA SER A 67 29.80 -35.76 15.55
C SER A 67 29.70 -37.02 14.68
N PHE A 68 28.47 -37.35 14.25
CA PHE A 68 28.28 -38.26 13.13
C PHE A 68 28.44 -37.44 11.85
N THR A 69 29.54 -37.67 11.14
CA THR A 69 29.87 -36.93 9.91
C THR A 69 29.87 -37.91 8.74
N ILE A 70 28.98 -37.68 7.77
CA ILE A 70 29.02 -38.39 6.47
C ILE A 70 29.78 -37.49 5.50
N ASN A 71 31.04 -37.81 5.24
CA ASN A 71 31.85 -37.14 4.22
C ASN A 71 31.86 -37.99 2.95
N ASN A 72 31.45 -37.43 1.82
CA ASN A 72 31.62 -38.04 0.51
C ASN A 72 32.65 -37.25 -0.30
N ALA A 73 33.81 -37.86 -0.54
CA ALA A 73 34.90 -37.26 -1.30
C ALA A 73 34.74 -37.42 -2.83
N SER A 74 33.70 -38.11 -3.30
CA SER A 74 33.39 -38.24 -4.72
C SER A 74 32.40 -37.17 -5.18
N ALA A 75 32.42 -36.78 -6.46
CA ALA A 75 31.48 -35.82 -7.05
C ALA A 75 30.01 -36.28 -7.08
N ASN A 76 29.68 -37.38 -6.39
CA ASN A 76 28.34 -37.94 -6.30
C ASN A 76 27.59 -37.32 -5.12
N SER A 77 26.28 -37.09 -5.27
CA SER A 77 25.43 -36.59 -4.18
C SER A 77 25.37 -37.59 -3.02
N VAL A 78 25.43 -37.10 -1.78
CA VAL A 78 25.02 -37.86 -0.60
C VAL A 78 23.53 -37.64 -0.40
N ASN A 79 22.75 -38.68 -0.63
CA ASN A 79 21.31 -38.63 -0.36
C ASN A 79 21.06 -39.28 1.00
N LEU A 80 20.54 -38.50 1.96
CA LEU A 80 19.91 -39.06 3.17
C LEU A 80 18.45 -39.32 2.85
N ASN A 81 18.13 -40.54 2.45
CA ASN A 81 16.75 -40.95 2.23
C ASN A 81 16.18 -41.53 3.52
N ILE A 82 15.11 -40.94 4.04
CA ILE A 82 14.37 -41.44 5.20
C ILE A 82 13.06 -42.00 4.68
N TYR A 83 12.94 -43.32 4.64
CA TYR A 83 11.71 -44.01 4.26
C TYR A 83 10.97 -44.48 5.51
N GLY A 84 9.66 -44.21 5.56
CA GLY A 84 8.77 -44.77 6.56
C GLY A 84 7.68 -45.50 5.82
N ASN A 85 7.66 -46.82 5.93
CA ASN A 85 6.50 -47.62 5.57
C ASN A 85 5.72 -47.82 6.86
N ASN A 86 4.60 -47.11 7.01
CA ASN A 86 3.71 -47.31 8.15
C ASN A 86 2.31 -47.62 7.61
N ASP A 87 1.77 -48.77 8.01
CA ASP A 87 0.45 -49.25 7.57
C ASP A 87 -0.71 -48.55 8.32
N LYS A 88 -0.38 -47.54 9.13
CA LYS A 88 -1.31 -46.69 9.89
C LYS A 88 -1.22 -45.26 9.36
N THR A 89 -2.37 -44.65 9.09
CA THR A 89 -2.52 -43.45 8.26
C THR A 89 -1.94 -42.15 8.81
N ASP A 90 -1.41 -42.13 10.03
CA ASP A 90 -1.24 -40.87 10.79
C ASP A 90 0.20 -40.59 11.26
N ASP A 91 1.16 -41.49 11.03
CA ASP A 91 2.55 -41.31 11.48
C ASP A 91 3.47 -40.92 10.31
N VAL A 92 3.78 -39.62 10.20
CA VAL A 92 4.80 -39.12 9.27
C VAL A 92 6.21 -39.36 9.83
N ASN A 93 7.22 -39.49 8.98
CA ASN A 93 8.61 -39.52 9.45
C ASN A 93 8.99 -38.14 10.00
N HIS A 94 9.36 -38.07 11.28
CA HIS A 94 9.86 -36.86 11.90
C HIS A 94 11.38 -36.90 12.02
N VAL A 95 12.03 -35.78 11.70
CA VAL A 95 13.41 -35.51 12.12
C VAL A 95 13.34 -34.51 13.26
N ASN A 96 13.51 -35.00 14.49
CA ASN A 96 13.44 -34.17 15.69
C ASN A 96 14.84 -33.72 16.12
N PHE A 97 14.99 -32.41 16.30
CA PHE A 97 16.20 -31.81 16.84
C PHE A 97 15.93 -31.36 18.28
N TYR A 98 16.65 -31.92 19.25
CA TYR A 98 16.56 -31.53 20.65
C TYR A 98 17.85 -30.84 21.07
N ARG A 99 17.74 -29.63 21.61
CA ARG A 99 18.86 -28.87 22.17
C ARG A 99 18.54 -28.46 23.61
N SER A 100 19.54 -28.54 24.47
CA SER A 100 19.56 -27.91 25.79
C SER A 100 20.96 -27.35 26.03
N ILE A 101 21.11 -26.38 26.93
CA ILE A 101 22.44 -26.00 27.43
C ILE A 101 22.80 -26.90 28.62
N GLY A 102 24.05 -26.88 29.07
CA GLY A 102 24.47 -27.67 30.23
C GLY A 102 24.82 -29.12 29.87
N THR A 103 24.57 -30.05 30.78
CA THR A 103 24.92 -31.47 30.58
C THR A 103 23.66 -32.30 30.41
N PHE A 104 23.78 -33.51 29.84
CA PHE A 104 22.63 -34.43 29.74
C PHE A 104 22.00 -34.74 31.11
N ALA A 105 22.81 -34.77 32.18
CA ALA A 105 22.34 -35.00 33.55
C ALA A 105 21.73 -33.76 34.23
N ALA A 106 21.99 -32.56 33.68
CA ALA A 106 21.49 -31.29 34.19
C ALA A 106 21.26 -30.34 32.99
N PRO A 107 20.21 -30.57 32.19
CA PRO A 107 19.90 -29.72 31.05
C PRO A 107 19.41 -28.36 31.57
N GLY A 108 20.04 -27.30 31.10
CA GLY A 108 19.60 -25.93 31.29
C GLY A 108 18.75 -25.45 30.11
N ALA A 109 17.99 -24.38 30.37
CA ALA A 109 17.14 -23.77 29.36
C ALA A 109 17.92 -22.98 28.30
N ILE A 110 17.44 -23.03 27.06
CA ILE A 110 17.99 -22.25 25.94
C ILE A 110 17.86 -20.75 26.24
N ARG A 111 18.88 -19.96 25.91
CA ARG A 111 18.93 -18.51 26.17
C ARG A 111 18.57 -17.70 24.94
N ALA A 112 18.03 -16.50 25.14
CA ALA A 112 17.65 -15.57 24.08
C ALA A 112 18.84 -15.14 23.20
N TYR A 113 18.54 -14.87 21.92
CA TYR A 113 19.47 -14.24 20.98
C TYR A 113 19.90 -12.84 21.47
N GLY A 114 21.20 -12.63 21.71
CA GLY A 114 21.79 -11.28 21.86
C GLY A 114 22.32 -10.85 23.24
N SER A 115 22.37 -11.71 24.26
CA SER A 115 22.94 -11.28 25.57
C SER A 115 24.47 -11.27 25.63
N LEU A 116 25.17 -11.95 24.71
CA LEU A 116 26.64 -11.98 24.63
C LEU A 116 27.06 -12.08 23.16
N GLY A 117 27.84 -11.12 22.66
CA GLY A 117 28.18 -10.88 21.24
C GLY A 117 29.01 -11.94 20.52
N SER A 118 28.76 -13.24 20.73
CA SER A 118 29.36 -14.35 20.00
C SER A 118 28.36 -15.50 19.89
N SER A 119 27.98 -15.87 18.66
CA SER A 119 27.19 -17.06 18.28
C SER A 119 26.07 -17.46 19.26
N ALA A 120 24.86 -16.99 18.99
CA ALA A 120 23.68 -17.30 19.79
C ALA A 120 23.42 -18.82 19.93
N ASP A 121 22.63 -19.18 20.95
CA ASP A 121 22.13 -20.54 21.15
C ASP A 121 21.03 -20.89 20.13
N ASP A 122 21.35 -20.85 18.83
CA ASP A 122 20.38 -21.15 17.76
C ASP A 122 19.81 -22.56 17.92
N LEU A 123 18.49 -22.72 18.00
CA LEU A 123 17.88 -24.04 18.23
C LEU A 123 18.25 -25.02 17.12
N TYR A 124 18.25 -24.52 15.88
CA TYR A 124 18.58 -25.30 14.69
C TYR A 124 18.94 -24.39 13.52
N ASN A 125 20.01 -24.74 12.79
CA ASN A 125 20.41 -24.06 11.57
C ASN A 125 20.59 -25.06 10.42
N PHE A 126 20.00 -24.76 9.28
CA PHE A 126 20.31 -25.39 8.00
C PHE A 126 21.20 -24.45 7.20
N ARG A 127 22.45 -24.85 6.95
CA ARG A 127 23.49 -24.02 6.34
C ARG A 127 23.95 -24.60 5.01
N CYS A 128 23.97 -23.77 3.98
CA CYS A 128 24.50 -24.13 2.66
C CYS A 128 25.86 -23.46 2.46
N TRP A 129 26.92 -24.26 2.41
CA TRP A 129 28.29 -23.79 2.15
C TRP A 129 28.64 -24.02 0.67
N GLY A 130 29.39 -23.10 0.08
CA GLY A 130 29.93 -23.22 -1.28
C GLY A 130 31.42 -22.89 -1.31
N TYR A 131 32.17 -23.54 -2.19
CA TYR A 131 33.58 -23.20 -2.42
C TYR A 131 33.67 -21.98 -3.35
N ASP A 132 34.29 -20.90 -2.89
CA ASP A 132 34.36 -19.61 -3.61
C ASP A 132 35.65 -19.45 -4.45
N GLY A 133 36.50 -20.48 -4.51
CA GLY A 133 37.81 -20.44 -5.17
C GLY A 133 38.98 -20.39 -4.19
N ALA A 134 38.79 -19.85 -2.98
CA ALA A 134 39.80 -19.75 -1.93
C ALA A 134 39.45 -20.61 -0.69
N GLY A 135 38.16 -20.81 -0.43
CA GLY A 135 37.68 -21.62 0.69
C GLY A 135 36.19 -21.91 0.59
N TYR A 136 35.69 -22.68 1.55
CA TYR A 136 34.24 -22.82 1.72
C TYR A 136 33.71 -21.63 2.51
N ALA A 137 32.75 -20.92 1.92
CA ALA A 137 32.03 -19.82 2.54
C ALA A 137 30.54 -20.17 2.70
N LEU A 138 29.90 -19.59 3.70
CA LEU A 138 28.46 -19.76 3.94
C LEU A 138 27.68 -18.90 2.94
N GLY A 139 26.86 -19.52 2.09
CA GLY A 139 26.07 -18.81 1.07
C GLY A 139 24.66 -18.45 1.53
N SER A 140 24.01 -19.34 2.27
CA SER A 140 22.68 -19.13 2.85
C SER A 140 22.48 -19.94 4.14
N GLU A 141 21.56 -19.45 4.97
CA GLU A 141 21.21 -20.07 6.25
C GLU A 141 19.72 -19.93 6.54
N MET A 142 19.10 -20.99 7.04
CA MET A 142 17.77 -20.98 7.64
C MET A 142 17.92 -21.35 9.10
N ALA A 143 17.48 -20.49 10.01
CA ALA A 143 17.71 -20.62 11.44
C ALA A 143 16.40 -20.53 12.23
N VAL A 144 16.30 -21.29 13.32
CA VAL A 144 15.29 -21.09 14.36
C VAL A 144 16.01 -20.59 15.60
N VAL A 145 15.69 -19.37 16.03
CA VAL A 145 16.40 -18.71 17.12
C VAL A 145 15.45 -18.43 18.30
N PRO A 146 15.90 -18.64 19.55
CA PRO A 146 15.13 -18.29 20.73
C PRO A 146 14.98 -16.76 20.84
N LYS A 147 13.74 -16.27 20.91
CA LYS A 147 13.43 -14.84 21.06
C LYS A 147 13.58 -14.37 22.51
N GLU A 148 13.41 -15.28 23.45
CA GLU A 148 13.50 -15.05 24.89
C GLU A 148 14.21 -16.23 25.57
N ASP A 149 14.65 -16.05 26.81
CA ASP A 149 15.15 -17.17 27.62
C ASP A 149 14.00 -18.16 27.84
N TRP A 150 14.21 -19.41 27.45
CA TRP A 150 13.19 -20.43 27.59
C TRP A 150 12.96 -20.77 29.07
N SER A 151 11.71 -21.03 29.41
CA SER A 151 11.28 -21.50 30.73
C SER A 151 10.04 -22.38 30.55
N VAL A 152 9.58 -23.02 31.62
CA VAL A 152 8.39 -23.89 31.58
C VAL A 152 7.16 -23.17 30.99
N GLY A 153 7.07 -21.84 31.13
CA GLY A 153 5.97 -21.04 30.59
C GLY A 153 6.29 -20.21 29.34
N LYS A 154 7.52 -20.26 28.80
CA LYS A 154 8.00 -19.34 27.76
C LYS A 154 8.91 -20.07 26.77
N HIS A 155 8.52 -20.08 25.50
CA HIS A 155 9.23 -20.77 24.43
C HIS A 155 9.25 -19.95 23.13
N GLY A 156 9.21 -18.61 23.24
CA GLY A 156 9.24 -17.73 22.07
C GLY A 156 10.43 -18.03 21.17
N CYS A 157 10.17 -18.18 19.87
CA CYS A 157 11.19 -18.37 18.85
C CYS A 157 10.84 -17.56 17.61
N ASP A 158 11.90 -17.20 16.88
CA ASP A 158 11.83 -16.62 15.56
C ASP A 158 12.37 -17.62 14.54
N PHE A 159 11.80 -17.64 13.35
CA PHE A 159 12.36 -18.31 12.18
C PHE A 159 13.03 -17.27 11.30
N GLN A 160 14.25 -17.51 10.86
CA GLN A 160 15.07 -16.57 10.09
C GLN A 160 15.58 -17.23 8.81
N LEU A 161 15.63 -16.45 7.72
CA LEU A 161 16.29 -16.79 6.47
C LEU A 161 17.34 -15.73 6.17
N TYR A 162 18.55 -16.20 5.94
CA TYR A 162 19.70 -15.40 5.58
C TYR A 162 20.19 -15.78 4.18
N LEU A 163 20.45 -14.79 3.34
CA LEU A 163 20.98 -14.96 1.98
C LEU A 163 22.17 -14.03 1.75
N THR A 164 23.11 -14.44 0.92
CA THR A 164 24.21 -13.58 0.46
C THR A 164 23.83 -12.92 -0.86
N PRO A 165 23.70 -11.58 -0.93
CA PRO A 165 23.40 -10.90 -2.18
C PRO A 165 24.47 -11.13 -3.26
N SER A 166 24.07 -11.08 -4.53
CA SER A 166 25.04 -11.16 -5.64
C SER A 166 26.07 -10.04 -5.54
N GLY A 167 27.36 -10.39 -5.66
CA GLY A 167 28.48 -9.47 -5.49
C GLY A 167 28.87 -9.15 -4.04
N SER A 168 28.24 -9.79 -3.05
CA SER A 168 28.60 -9.69 -1.62
C SER A 168 29.28 -10.96 -1.13
N ALA A 169 30.16 -10.82 -0.13
CA ALA A 169 30.68 -11.94 0.67
C ALA A 169 30.02 -12.01 2.07
N THR A 170 29.13 -11.07 2.38
CA THR A 170 28.44 -10.97 3.67
C THR A 170 26.99 -11.35 3.52
N MET A 171 26.58 -12.33 4.32
CA MET A 171 25.20 -12.78 4.42
C MET A 171 24.33 -11.73 5.13
N GLN A 172 23.10 -11.58 4.68
CA GLN A 172 22.12 -10.65 5.25
C GLN A 172 20.84 -11.40 5.61
N GLU A 173 20.22 -11.03 6.73
CA GLU A 173 18.88 -11.50 7.03
C GLU A 173 17.92 -10.96 5.96
N CYS A 174 17.16 -11.84 5.33
CA CYS A 174 16.22 -11.50 4.26
C CYS A 174 14.77 -11.69 4.69
N LEU A 175 14.50 -12.62 5.62
CA LEU A 175 13.18 -12.89 6.17
C LEU A 175 13.31 -13.31 7.63
N ARG A 176 12.42 -12.81 8.48
CA ARG A 176 12.21 -13.27 9.84
C ARG A 176 10.73 -13.40 10.11
N VAL A 177 10.29 -14.59 10.50
CA VAL A 177 8.94 -14.83 11.01
C VAL A 177 9.05 -14.86 12.52
N THR A 178 8.39 -13.92 13.18
CA THR A 178 8.32 -13.86 14.65
C THR A 178 6.88 -14.13 15.10
N THR A 179 6.67 -14.25 16.40
CA THR A 179 5.33 -14.25 17.00
C THR A 179 4.51 -13.00 16.70
N ASP A 180 5.16 -11.89 16.34
CA ASP A 180 4.54 -10.58 16.16
C ASP A 180 4.27 -10.26 14.68
N GLY A 181 4.76 -11.09 13.75
CA GLY A 181 4.58 -10.92 12.30
C GLY A 181 5.78 -11.37 11.46
N ILE A 182 5.77 -11.03 10.17
CA ILE A 182 6.81 -11.33 9.18
C ILE A 182 7.61 -10.04 8.89
N PHE A 183 8.93 -10.11 9.02
CA PHE A 183 9.88 -9.01 8.89
C PHE A 183 10.87 -9.33 7.77
N PRO A 184 10.92 -8.60 6.65
CA PRO A 184 12.05 -8.74 5.75
C PRO A 184 13.27 -8.04 6.37
N GLY A 185 14.41 -8.75 6.45
CA GLY A 185 15.57 -8.31 7.22
C GLY A 185 16.28 -7.05 6.69
N ASN A 186 15.82 -6.48 5.57
CA ASN A 186 16.33 -5.23 4.98
C ASN A 186 15.43 -3.99 5.21
N GLY A 187 14.55 -4.01 6.22
CA GLY A 187 13.94 -2.80 6.80
C GLY A 187 12.62 -2.29 6.19
N ASN A 188 11.99 -3.03 5.27
CA ASN A 188 10.69 -2.65 4.68
C ASN A 188 9.55 -3.54 5.18
N PHE A 189 8.81 -3.09 6.19
CA PHE A 189 7.81 -3.89 6.91
C PHE A 189 6.62 -4.37 6.06
N LEU A 190 6.22 -5.63 6.29
CA LEU A 190 4.92 -6.20 5.93
C LEU A 190 4.31 -6.83 7.20
N SER A 191 3.93 -5.98 8.17
CA SER A 191 3.29 -6.45 9.41
C SER A 191 1.79 -6.63 9.20
N TYR A 192 1.31 -7.87 9.30
CA TYR A 192 -0.10 -8.16 9.50
C TYR A 192 -0.30 -8.54 10.97
N THR A 193 -0.81 -7.59 11.76
CA THR A 193 -1.32 -7.89 13.12
C THR A 193 -2.83 -7.87 13.04
N ALA A 194 -3.51 -8.92 13.51
CA ALA A 194 -4.98 -8.97 13.51
C ALA A 194 -5.57 -7.69 14.13
N GLY A 195 -6.44 -7.00 13.37
CA GLY A 195 -7.03 -5.72 13.77
C GLY A 195 -6.22 -4.46 13.44
N LYS A 196 -5.03 -4.56 12.86
CA LYS A 196 -4.26 -3.43 12.32
C LYS A 196 -4.08 -3.61 10.81
N GLY A 197 -4.44 -2.59 10.03
CA GLY A 197 -4.31 -2.61 8.58
C GLY A 197 -2.86 -2.69 8.10
N PHE A 198 -2.65 -2.80 6.79
CA PHE A 198 -1.32 -2.71 6.17
C PHE A 198 -0.71 -1.32 6.45
N GLN A 199 0.42 -1.27 7.16
CA GLN A 199 1.12 -0.04 7.53
C GLN A 199 2.48 0.02 6.84
N LEU A 200 2.70 1.06 6.03
CA LEU A 200 4.01 1.43 5.50
C LEU A 200 4.64 2.48 6.42
N TYR A 201 5.49 2.06 7.35
CA TYR A 201 6.19 2.93 8.29
C TYR A 201 7.66 3.11 7.90
N SER A 202 8.17 4.34 7.97
CA SER A 202 9.59 4.67 7.79
C SER A 202 10.02 5.67 8.86
N ALA A 203 11.12 5.37 9.55
CA ALA A 203 11.73 6.20 10.60
C ALA A 203 13.21 6.46 10.31
N VAL A 204 13.58 6.58 9.04
CA VAL A 204 14.97 6.87 8.65
C VAL A 204 15.21 8.38 8.57
N THR A 205 16.45 8.81 8.80
CA THR A 205 16.86 10.24 8.73
C THR A 205 16.87 10.83 7.30
N SER A 206 16.56 10.03 6.28
CA SER A 206 16.47 10.50 4.90
C SER A 206 15.21 11.34 4.68
N ALA A 207 15.27 12.33 3.80
CA ALA A 207 14.12 13.11 3.37
C ALA A 207 13.13 12.32 2.48
N THR A 208 13.44 11.06 2.15
CA THR A 208 12.57 10.22 1.32
C THR A 208 11.43 9.60 2.15
N ALA A 209 10.19 9.80 1.70
CA ALA A 209 9.01 9.19 2.30
C ALA A 209 8.85 7.71 1.93
N SER A 210 8.13 6.95 2.76
CA SER A 210 7.60 5.63 2.38
C SER A 210 6.81 5.73 1.07
N ARG A 211 7.05 4.81 0.14
CA ARG A 211 6.39 4.83 -1.17
C ARG A 211 5.77 3.47 -1.46
N CYS A 212 4.49 3.48 -1.84
CA CYS A 212 3.86 2.38 -2.55
C CYS A 212 3.93 2.69 -4.05
N SER A 213 4.51 1.80 -4.84
CA SER A 213 4.69 2.00 -6.29
C SER A 213 4.06 0.85 -7.06
N PHE A 214 3.27 1.21 -8.06
CA PHE A 214 2.75 0.29 -9.06
C PHE A 214 3.55 0.47 -10.35
N PHE A 215 4.12 -0.62 -10.87
CA PHE A 215 4.79 -0.64 -12.16
C PHE A 215 3.97 -1.52 -13.10
N LYS A 216 3.57 -0.97 -14.24
CA LYS A 216 2.80 -1.69 -15.24
C LYS A 216 3.44 -1.49 -16.61
N ALA A 217 3.55 -2.59 -17.34
CA ALA A 217 3.74 -2.63 -18.79
C ALA A 217 2.72 -3.61 -19.36
N ARG A 218 2.47 -3.58 -20.67
CA ARG A 218 1.82 -4.69 -21.38
C ARG A 218 2.89 -5.73 -21.77
N GLY A 219 2.49 -6.85 -22.39
CA GLY A 219 3.41 -7.91 -22.80
C GLY A 219 3.77 -8.86 -21.65
N ASP A 220 4.88 -9.57 -21.79
CA ASP A 220 5.46 -10.41 -20.73
C ASP A 220 6.70 -9.77 -20.10
N TYR A 221 7.27 -10.42 -19.10
CA TYR A 221 8.43 -9.91 -18.38
C TYR A 221 9.68 -9.74 -19.27
N GLY A 222 9.84 -10.58 -20.30
CA GLY A 222 10.99 -10.52 -21.21
C GLY A 222 10.81 -9.51 -22.35
N THR A 223 9.56 -9.17 -22.68
CA THR A 223 9.17 -8.33 -23.81
C THR A 223 8.07 -7.32 -23.42
N PRO A 224 8.36 -6.37 -22.52
CA PRO A 224 7.38 -5.37 -22.12
C PRO A 224 6.99 -4.49 -23.31
N THR A 225 5.70 -4.20 -23.43
CA THR A 225 5.13 -3.32 -24.46
C THR A 225 4.47 -2.09 -23.83
N VAL A 226 4.28 -1.06 -24.65
CA VAL A 226 3.77 0.25 -24.22
C VAL A 226 2.37 0.15 -23.61
N ILE A 227 2.11 1.01 -22.64
CA ILE A 227 0.79 1.24 -22.08
C ILE A 227 -0.09 1.94 -23.13
N LEU A 228 -1.33 1.46 -23.28
CA LEU A 228 -2.30 2.04 -24.20
C LEU A 228 -3.36 2.84 -23.45
N ASN A 229 -4.08 3.69 -24.19
CA ASN A 229 -5.18 4.47 -23.65
C ASN A 229 -6.20 3.58 -22.91
N ASN A 230 -6.65 4.04 -21.74
CA ASN A 230 -7.52 3.35 -20.78
C ASN A 230 -6.91 2.11 -20.08
N ASP A 231 -5.64 1.78 -20.28
CA ASP A 231 -5.00 0.74 -19.48
C ASP A 231 -4.91 1.17 -18.00
N PRO A 232 -5.34 0.33 -17.04
CA PRO A 232 -5.15 0.62 -15.63
C PRO A 232 -3.68 0.49 -15.25
N LEU A 233 -3.18 1.48 -14.51
CA LEU A 233 -1.80 1.59 -14.03
C LEU A 233 -1.66 1.06 -12.59
N GLY A 234 -2.73 1.17 -11.80
CA GLY A 234 -2.79 0.73 -10.41
C GLY A 234 -4.17 1.02 -9.80
N GLN A 235 -4.50 0.31 -8.72
CA GLN A 235 -5.83 0.37 -8.11
C GLN A 235 -5.76 0.20 -6.59
N PHE A 236 -6.61 0.95 -5.89
CA PHE A 236 -6.90 0.76 -4.47
C PHE A 236 -8.37 0.37 -4.32
N ASP A 237 -8.61 -0.81 -3.74
CA ASP A 237 -9.95 -1.35 -3.50
C ASP A 237 -10.34 -1.26 -2.04
N PHE A 238 -11.57 -0.79 -1.80
CA PHE A 238 -12.19 -0.72 -0.48
C PHE A 238 -13.34 -1.73 -0.43
N LEU A 239 -13.02 -2.94 0.04
CA LEU A 239 -13.98 -4.03 0.17
C LEU A 239 -14.69 -3.99 1.53
N GLY A 240 -15.95 -4.40 1.55
CA GLY A 240 -16.73 -4.65 2.75
C GLY A 240 -17.44 -6.01 2.65
N HIS A 241 -17.69 -6.66 3.79
CA HIS A 241 -18.48 -7.88 3.83
C HIS A 241 -19.97 -7.52 3.80
N ASP A 242 -20.74 -8.03 2.83
CA ASP A 242 -22.16 -7.72 2.68
C ASP A 242 -23.10 -8.67 3.46
N GLY A 243 -22.52 -9.64 4.15
CA GLY A 243 -23.22 -10.72 4.85
C GLY A 243 -23.01 -12.09 4.20
N THR A 244 -22.58 -12.12 2.93
CA THR A 244 -22.25 -13.35 2.20
C THR A 244 -20.79 -13.36 1.77
N ASP A 245 -20.32 -12.29 1.15
CA ASP A 245 -18.97 -12.18 0.59
C ASP A 245 -18.34 -10.80 0.88
N TYR A 246 -17.02 -10.71 0.70
CA TYR A 246 -16.33 -9.42 0.61
C TYR A 246 -16.44 -8.87 -0.80
N VAL A 247 -17.09 -7.70 -0.94
CA VAL A 247 -17.35 -7.05 -2.23
C VAL A 247 -16.78 -5.64 -2.26
N VAL A 248 -16.36 -5.16 -3.44
CA VAL A 248 -15.82 -3.80 -3.63
C VAL A 248 -16.94 -2.78 -3.50
N SER A 249 -16.80 -1.84 -2.57
CA SER A 249 -17.79 -0.78 -2.31
C SER A 249 -17.34 0.60 -2.82
N ALA A 250 -16.03 0.83 -2.86
CA ALA A 250 -15.39 1.99 -3.43
C ALA A 250 -14.02 1.59 -3.99
N GLN A 251 -13.54 2.33 -4.98
CA GLN A 251 -12.24 2.10 -5.59
C GLN A 251 -11.63 3.40 -6.13
N ILE A 252 -10.31 3.48 -6.13
CA ILE A 252 -9.53 4.53 -6.81
C ILE A 252 -8.64 3.84 -7.84
N ILE A 253 -8.80 4.20 -9.12
CA ILE A 253 -8.06 3.59 -10.23
C ILE A 253 -7.24 4.67 -10.93
N ALA A 254 -5.92 4.46 -11.01
CA ALA A 254 -5.06 5.21 -11.92
C ALA A 254 -5.08 4.54 -13.30
N GLY A 255 -5.23 5.31 -14.37
CA GLY A 255 -5.23 4.80 -15.74
C GLY A 255 -4.50 5.73 -16.71
N ALA A 256 -4.14 5.22 -17.89
CA ALA A 256 -3.56 6.04 -18.95
C ALA A 256 -4.66 6.76 -19.74
N SER A 257 -4.53 8.08 -19.95
CA SER A 257 -5.48 8.88 -20.73
C SER A 257 -5.13 8.97 -22.22
N GLU A 258 -4.01 8.36 -22.62
CA GLU A 258 -3.52 8.29 -24.00
C GLU A 258 -2.61 7.07 -24.17
N ASN A 259 -2.24 6.74 -25.41
CA ASN A 259 -1.18 5.76 -25.64
C ASN A 259 0.15 6.35 -25.19
N TRP A 260 0.85 5.69 -24.29
CA TRP A 260 2.13 6.18 -23.78
C TRP A 260 3.22 6.06 -24.83
N SER A 261 4.08 7.06 -24.84
CA SER A 261 5.31 7.14 -25.65
C SER A 261 6.43 7.76 -24.82
N GLU A 262 7.59 8.00 -25.44
CA GLU A 262 8.71 8.66 -24.75
C GLU A 262 8.36 10.09 -24.29
N THR A 263 7.49 10.78 -25.04
CA THR A 263 7.13 12.18 -24.82
C THR A 263 5.72 12.39 -24.28
N ALA A 264 4.89 11.35 -24.21
CA ALA A 264 3.48 11.44 -23.81
C ALA A 264 3.14 10.36 -22.77
N ARG A 265 2.67 10.78 -21.60
CA ARG A 265 2.36 9.90 -20.45
C ARG A 265 1.11 10.36 -19.70
N GLY A 266 0.14 10.92 -20.42
CA GLY A 266 -1.13 11.36 -19.86
C GLY A 266 -1.78 10.25 -19.04
N SER A 267 -2.30 10.64 -17.89
CA SER A 267 -2.93 9.75 -16.93
C SER A 267 -4.15 10.38 -16.29
N PHE A 268 -5.02 9.55 -15.74
CA PHE A 268 -6.14 9.97 -14.93
C PHE A 268 -6.26 9.16 -13.63
N TYR A 269 -7.01 9.70 -12.67
CA TYR A 269 -7.55 8.96 -11.52
C TYR A 269 -9.07 8.94 -11.58
N ASN A 270 -9.66 7.75 -11.58
CA ASN A 270 -11.09 7.55 -11.41
C ASN A 270 -11.40 7.23 -9.95
N PHE A 271 -12.39 7.92 -9.39
CA PHE A 271 -12.98 7.62 -8.09
C PHE A 271 -14.33 6.97 -8.31
N TYR A 272 -14.53 5.80 -7.73
CA TYR A 272 -15.81 5.11 -7.78
C TYR A 272 -16.38 4.97 -6.38
N THR A 273 -17.70 5.13 -6.30
CA THR A 273 -18.48 4.83 -5.10
C THR A 273 -19.75 4.10 -5.50
N THR A 274 -20.24 3.22 -4.64
CA THR A 274 -21.55 2.60 -4.79
C THR A 274 -22.63 3.50 -4.17
N PRO A 275 -23.63 3.97 -4.94
CA PRO A 275 -24.76 4.70 -4.38
C PRO A 275 -25.48 3.88 -3.31
N ASN A 276 -26.01 4.55 -2.29
CA ASN A 276 -26.86 3.90 -1.28
C ASN A 276 -27.95 3.06 -1.95
N THR A 277 -28.26 1.90 -1.35
CA THR A 277 -29.25 0.93 -1.85
C THR A 277 -28.93 0.30 -3.21
N THR A 278 -27.69 0.37 -3.69
CA THR A 278 -27.21 -0.34 -4.88
C THR A 278 -25.98 -1.17 -4.55
N THR A 279 -25.56 -2.05 -5.46
CA THR A 279 -24.40 -2.94 -5.27
C THR A 279 -23.26 -2.69 -6.26
N THR A 280 -23.46 -1.80 -7.24
CA THR A 280 -22.48 -1.57 -8.32
C THR A 280 -21.76 -0.23 -8.13
N PRO A 281 -20.43 -0.23 -7.95
CA PRO A 281 -19.64 1.00 -7.94
C PRO A 281 -19.78 1.75 -9.27
N THR A 282 -19.90 3.08 -9.19
CA THR A 282 -20.00 3.96 -10.35
C THR A 282 -18.99 5.09 -10.22
N ILE A 283 -18.48 5.59 -11.35
CA ILE A 283 -17.55 6.74 -11.36
C ILE A 283 -18.29 7.97 -10.81
N THR A 284 -17.66 8.66 -9.86
CA THR A 284 -18.14 9.94 -9.31
C THR A 284 -17.25 11.11 -9.70
N GLN A 285 -15.93 10.88 -9.79
CA GLN A 285 -14.94 11.89 -10.14
C GLN A 285 -13.84 11.30 -11.01
N ILE A 286 -13.34 12.10 -11.95
CA ILE A 286 -12.18 11.80 -12.78
C ILE A 286 -11.21 13.00 -12.69
N LEU A 287 -9.97 12.74 -12.27
CA LEU A 287 -8.89 13.73 -12.29
C LEU A 287 -7.97 13.41 -13.48
N TYR A 288 -7.85 14.31 -14.45
CA TYR A 288 -6.81 14.24 -15.49
C TYR A 288 -5.63 15.11 -15.07
N GLY A 289 -4.51 15.02 -15.81
CA GLY A 289 -3.33 15.86 -15.58
C GLY A 289 -3.66 17.37 -15.52
N ASP A 290 -4.60 17.83 -16.35
CA ASP A 290 -4.90 19.26 -16.50
C ASP A 290 -6.31 19.67 -16.07
N ASN A 291 -7.21 18.71 -15.77
CA ASN A 291 -8.64 18.99 -15.55
C ASN A 291 -9.27 18.08 -14.49
N ILE A 292 -10.33 18.56 -13.83
CA ILE A 292 -11.18 17.77 -12.93
C ILE A 292 -12.56 17.63 -13.57
N TYR A 293 -12.96 16.41 -13.91
CA TYR A 293 -14.32 16.11 -14.36
C TYR A 293 -15.11 15.44 -13.24
N MET A 294 -16.33 15.90 -13.02
CA MET A 294 -17.24 15.36 -12.03
C MET A 294 -18.32 14.57 -12.76
N ALA A 295 -18.31 13.23 -12.66
CA ALA A 295 -19.29 12.37 -13.33
C ALA A 295 -20.66 12.41 -12.64
N LYS A 296 -20.68 12.78 -11.35
CA LYS A 296 -21.90 13.02 -10.56
C LYS A 296 -21.73 14.30 -9.73
N PRO A 297 -22.82 14.96 -9.30
CA PRO A 297 -22.72 16.09 -8.40
C PRO A 297 -22.02 15.67 -7.09
N VAL A 298 -20.92 16.34 -6.73
CA VAL A 298 -20.26 16.14 -5.42
C VAL A 298 -20.74 17.24 -4.49
N GLY A 299 -21.35 16.85 -3.37
CA GLY A 299 -21.63 17.80 -2.31
C GLY A 299 -20.34 18.21 -1.64
N ILE A 300 -19.98 19.50 -1.70
CA ILE A 300 -18.97 20.07 -0.80
C ILE A 300 -19.71 20.48 0.48
N GLY A 301 -19.51 19.73 1.57
CA GLY A 301 -19.96 20.13 2.91
C GLY A 301 -21.36 19.67 3.37
N MET A 302 -22.03 18.72 2.71
CA MET A 302 -23.28 18.13 3.21
C MET A 302 -23.31 16.61 3.07
N LEU A 303 -23.77 15.90 4.11
CA LEU A 303 -23.88 14.43 4.17
C LEU A 303 -24.97 13.83 3.26
N SER A 304 -25.77 14.66 2.57
CA SER A 304 -26.86 14.22 1.69
C SER A 304 -27.23 15.30 0.67
N PRO A 305 -26.39 15.57 -0.35
CA PRO A 305 -26.68 16.53 -1.39
C PRO A 305 -27.84 16.02 -2.26
N LYS A 306 -29.04 16.58 -2.09
CA LYS A 306 -30.24 16.27 -2.90
C LYS A 306 -30.35 17.12 -4.17
N VAL A 307 -29.50 18.13 -4.33
CA VAL A 307 -29.50 19.04 -5.47
C VAL A 307 -28.06 19.31 -5.85
N ALA A 308 -27.79 19.45 -7.15
CA ALA A 308 -26.44 19.68 -7.68
C ALA A 308 -25.84 20.95 -7.04
N MET A 309 -24.87 20.79 -6.13
CA MET A 309 -24.16 21.91 -5.54
C MET A 309 -22.78 22.04 -6.18
N LEU A 310 -22.50 23.27 -6.60
CA LEU A 310 -21.27 23.81 -7.21
C LEU A 310 -20.71 23.03 -8.41
N THR A 311 -21.20 23.37 -9.60
CA THR A 311 -20.49 23.10 -10.85
C THR A 311 -19.54 24.27 -11.13
N ILE A 312 -18.22 24.09 -10.92
CA ILE A 312 -17.19 24.95 -11.53
C ILE A 312 -16.80 24.29 -12.85
N GLY A 313 -17.57 24.53 -13.90
CA GLY A 313 -17.32 23.98 -15.23
C GLY A 313 -16.92 25.07 -16.20
N HIS A 314 -15.79 24.88 -16.88
CA HIS A 314 -15.47 25.61 -18.12
C HIS A 314 -16.20 24.92 -19.27
N ASP A 315 -17.29 25.53 -19.75
CA ASP A 315 -17.79 25.24 -21.09
C ASP A 315 -16.91 26.06 -22.05
N ALA A 316 -16.17 25.38 -22.93
CA ALA A 316 -15.30 26.03 -23.91
C ALA A 316 -16.04 27.02 -24.83
N SER A 317 -17.38 27.02 -24.82
CA SER A 317 -18.21 27.97 -25.56
C SER A 317 -18.72 29.16 -24.74
N ARG A 318 -18.60 29.18 -23.39
CA ARG A 318 -19.16 30.24 -22.54
C ARG A 318 -18.33 30.51 -21.28
N ASN A 319 -17.83 31.75 -21.15
CA ASN A 319 -17.22 32.29 -19.95
C ASN A 319 -18.26 32.42 -18.81
N TYR A 320 -18.51 31.35 -18.06
CA TYR A 320 -19.29 31.45 -16.84
C TYR A 320 -18.36 31.75 -15.66
N GLY A 321 -18.62 32.87 -14.98
CA GLY A 321 -18.09 33.14 -13.65
C GLY A 321 -18.65 32.15 -12.61
N LEU A 322 -18.08 32.17 -11.41
CA LEU A 322 -18.51 31.37 -10.26
C LEU A 322 -20.03 31.50 -10.05
N ARG A 323 -20.76 30.40 -10.24
CA ARG A 323 -22.20 30.34 -9.98
C ARG A 323 -22.45 29.71 -8.61
N ILE A 324 -22.72 30.55 -7.61
CA ILE A 324 -23.24 30.10 -6.30
C ILE A 324 -24.76 30.07 -6.42
N THR A 325 -25.37 28.88 -6.46
CA THR A 325 -26.83 28.73 -6.46
C THR A 325 -27.23 28.05 -5.16
N ASP A 326 -27.94 28.75 -4.27
CA ASP A 326 -28.55 28.15 -3.08
C ASP A 326 -29.95 27.63 -3.43
N THR A 327 -30.06 26.33 -3.73
CA THR A 327 -31.34 25.68 -4.02
C THR A 327 -31.94 25.11 -2.73
N LYS A 328 -32.38 25.95 -1.80
CA LYS A 328 -33.27 25.55 -0.69
C LYS A 328 -34.68 26.09 -0.87
N SER A 329 -35.41 25.57 -1.86
CA SER A 329 -36.87 25.71 -1.94
C SER A 329 -37.56 24.70 -1.00
N GLY A 330 -37.42 24.90 0.31
CA GLY A 330 -37.96 23.98 1.33
C GLY A 330 -38.93 24.59 2.35
N ARG A 331 -38.94 25.92 2.56
CA ARG A 331 -39.95 26.59 3.40
C ARG A 331 -40.23 27.98 2.83
N GLY A 332 -41.50 28.25 2.54
CA GLY A 332 -42.01 29.49 1.97
C GLY A 332 -41.87 30.72 2.88
N GLY A 333 -40.64 31.08 3.20
CA GLY A 333 -40.27 32.44 3.56
C GLY A 333 -39.55 33.04 2.35
N THR A 334 -39.98 34.20 1.91
CA THR A 334 -39.35 35.01 0.87
C THR A 334 -37.90 35.29 1.30
N LEU A 335 -36.98 34.41 0.92
CA LEU A 335 -35.55 34.62 1.09
C LEU A 335 -35.14 35.63 0.04
N ASP A 336 -34.96 36.88 0.47
CA ASP A 336 -34.19 37.93 -0.19
C ASP A 336 -32.75 37.40 -0.36
N THR A 337 -32.59 36.55 -1.37
CA THR A 337 -31.31 35.94 -1.72
C THR A 337 -30.59 36.99 -2.55
N TRP A 338 -29.53 37.55 -1.97
CA TRP A 338 -28.61 38.42 -2.68
C TRP A 338 -27.81 37.54 -3.63
N ASP A 339 -28.41 37.28 -4.79
CA ASP A 339 -27.85 36.47 -5.85
C ASP A 339 -26.74 37.31 -6.52
N ILE A 340 -25.52 37.19 -6.01
CA ILE A 340 -24.33 37.67 -6.72
C ILE A 340 -24.09 36.68 -7.87
N SER A 341 -24.99 36.71 -8.86
CA SER A 341 -24.73 36.12 -10.16
C SER A 341 -23.78 37.06 -10.90
N THR A 342 -22.50 37.02 -10.53
CA THR A 342 -21.41 37.59 -11.35
C THR A 342 -21.23 36.71 -12.59
N GLY A 343 -22.28 36.59 -13.40
CA GLY A 343 -22.13 36.17 -14.78
C GLY A 343 -21.45 37.32 -15.48
N ILE A 344 -20.18 37.15 -15.86
CA ILE A 344 -19.58 37.98 -16.90
C ILE A 344 -20.33 37.58 -18.18
N TRP A 345 -21.37 38.32 -18.55
CA TRP A 345 -22.08 38.07 -19.81
C TRP A 345 -21.06 38.19 -20.96
N ALA A 346 -21.35 37.67 -22.16
CA ALA A 346 -20.44 37.64 -23.31
C ALA A 346 -19.81 39.01 -23.71
N GLN A 347 -20.24 40.09 -23.06
CA GLN A 347 -19.77 41.46 -23.21
C GLN A 347 -18.96 41.98 -22.00
N GLY A 348 -18.58 41.16 -21.02
CA GLY A 348 -17.74 41.60 -19.88
C GLY A 348 -18.48 42.33 -18.74
N GLN A 349 -19.81 42.23 -18.64
CA GLN A 349 -20.61 43.00 -17.67
C GLN A 349 -20.82 42.25 -16.35
N LEU A 350 -20.76 42.96 -15.21
CA LEU A 350 -21.15 42.48 -13.89
C LEU A 350 -22.53 43.04 -13.52
N THR A 351 -23.54 42.18 -13.40
CA THR A 351 -24.91 42.59 -13.10
C THR A 351 -25.37 42.03 -11.76
N PHE A 352 -25.82 42.89 -10.86
CA PHE A 352 -26.52 42.54 -9.63
C PHE A 352 -28.03 42.57 -9.90
N TYR A 353 -28.65 41.39 -9.87
CA TYR A 353 -30.09 41.20 -10.09
C TYR A 353 -30.82 41.07 -8.76
N ASN A 354 -31.99 41.70 -8.65
CA ASN A 354 -32.99 41.31 -7.67
C ASN A 354 -34.23 40.81 -8.43
N LEU A 355 -34.51 39.51 -8.37
CA LEU A 355 -35.59 38.87 -9.13
C LEU A 355 -36.99 39.44 -8.82
N SER A 356 -37.18 40.09 -7.67
CA SER A 356 -38.47 40.68 -7.28
C SER A 356 -38.68 42.11 -7.81
N THR A 357 -37.61 42.83 -8.15
CA THR A 357 -37.67 44.27 -8.52
C THR A 357 -37.01 44.63 -9.85
N GLY A 358 -36.26 43.71 -10.48
CA GLY A 358 -35.53 43.92 -11.73
C GLY A 358 -34.02 44.09 -11.55
N ILE A 359 -33.33 44.61 -12.57
CA ILE A 359 -31.89 44.93 -12.50
C ILE A 359 -31.70 46.02 -11.44
N GLN A 360 -30.81 45.81 -10.47
CA GLN A 360 -30.51 46.83 -9.47
C GLN A 360 -29.20 47.56 -9.79
N MET A 361 -28.19 46.85 -10.32
CA MET A 361 -26.94 47.46 -10.75
C MET A 361 -26.34 46.68 -11.92
N ASN A 362 -25.98 47.35 -13.02
CA ASN A 362 -25.22 46.76 -14.14
C ASN A 362 -23.94 47.57 -14.36
N ILE A 363 -22.78 46.95 -14.15
CA ILE A 363 -21.47 47.49 -14.49
C ILE A 363 -21.06 46.91 -15.84
N SER A 364 -21.04 47.75 -16.88
CA SER A 364 -20.62 47.31 -18.21
C SER A 364 -19.09 47.15 -18.33
N SER A 365 -18.61 46.43 -19.34
CA SER A 365 -17.19 46.34 -19.68
C SER A 365 -16.54 47.67 -20.08
N ALA A 366 -17.34 48.68 -20.40
CA ALA A 366 -16.88 50.05 -20.62
C ALA A 366 -16.78 50.87 -19.32
N GLY A 367 -17.03 50.25 -18.15
CA GLY A 367 -17.02 50.91 -16.85
C GLY A 367 -18.32 51.65 -16.49
N ASN A 368 -19.37 51.55 -17.31
CA ASN A 368 -20.62 52.26 -17.05
C ASN A 368 -21.43 51.56 -15.97
N VAL A 369 -21.87 52.28 -14.93
CA VAL A 369 -22.75 51.77 -13.88
C VAL A 369 -24.19 52.23 -14.15
N ALA A 370 -25.08 51.31 -14.48
CA ALA A 370 -26.51 51.54 -14.46
C ALA A 370 -27.06 51.14 -13.09
N ILE A 371 -27.93 51.97 -12.51
CA ILE A 371 -28.67 51.66 -11.28
C ILE A 371 -30.16 51.79 -11.60
N GLY A 372 -30.96 50.73 -11.42
CA GLY A 372 -32.42 50.74 -11.64
C GLY A 372 -32.97 49.81 -12.74
N ASN A 373 -34.30 49.77 -12.86
CA ASN A 373 -35.06 48.66 -13.45
C ASN A 373 -35.13 48.58 -14.98
N SER A 374 -34.55 49.53 -15.74
CA SER A 374 -34.73 49.61 -17.19
C SER A 374 -33.42 49.38 -17.95
N VAL A 375 -33.31 48.20 -18.55
CA VAL A 375 -32.17 47.81 -19.40
C VAL A 375 -32.16 48.58 -20.73
N THR A 376 -33.30 49.17 -21.11
CA THR A 376 -33.50 49.86 -22.39
C THR A 376 -33.13 51.34 -22.36
N GLN A 377 -32.87 51.94 -21.20
CA GLN A 377 -32.40 53.34 -21.09
C GLN A 377 -30.87 53.44 -20.96
N GLY A 378 -30.15 52.66 -21.77
CA GLY A 378 -28.70 52.52 -21.72
C GLY A 378 -27.89 53.79 -22.01
N SER A 379 -28.52 54.91 -22.36
CA SER A 379 -27.87 56.21 -22.65
C SER A 379 -27.93 57.21 -21.48
N GLU A 380 -28.65 56.93 -20.39
CA GLU A 380 -28.87 57.88 -19.28
C GLU A 380 -28.24 57.41 -17.96
N LYS A 381 -27.07 56.76 -18.04
CA LYS A 381 -26.39 56.14 -16.89
C LYS A 381 -25.57 57.17 -16.10
N LEU A 382 -25.35 56.89 -14.81
CA LEU A 382 -24.42 57.65 -13.96
C LEU A 382 -22.99 57.50 -14.52
N ASN A 383 -22.54 58.48 -15.28
CA ASN A 383 -21.15 58.57 -15.73
C ASN A 383 -20.31 59.08 -14.55
N VAL A 384 -19.50 58.20 -13.95
CA VAL A 384 -18.58 58.54 -12.84
C VAL A 384 -17.14 58.75 -13.32
N ASN A 385 -16.93 59.22 -14.55
CA ASN A 385 -15.59 59.56 -15.03
C ASN A 385 -15.13 60.94 -14.51
N GLY A 386 -14.96 61.07 -13.19
CA GLY A 386 -14.39 62.24 -12.50
C GLY A 386 -15.37 63.37 -12.12
N ALA A 387 -16.57 63.41 -12.70
CA ALA A 387 -17.65 64.34 -12.33
C ALA A 387 -19.03 63.68 -12.50
N ILE A 388 -20.04 64.16 -11.79
CA ILE A 388 -21.43 63.69 -11.97
C ILE A 388 -21.99 64.36 -13.23
N ALA A 389 -22.10 63.60 -14.31
CA ALA A 389 -22.82 64.07 -15.50
C ALA A 389 -24.33 63.96 -15.26
N ILE A 390 -25.03 65.08 -15.43
CA ILE A 390 -26.49 65.15 -15.47
C ILE A 390 -26.92 65.44 -16.91
N LYS A 391 -28.08 64.91 -17.31
CA LYS A 391 -28.60 65.12 -18.66
C LYS A 391 -28.94 66.61 -18.86
N ASP A 392 -28.38 67.17 -19.92
CA ASP A 392 -28.67 68.53 -20.37
C ASP A 392 -30.08 68.62 -20.99
N SER A 393 -30.67 69.81 -21.00
CA SER A 393 -31.86 70.16 -21.74
C SER A 393 -33.07 69.31 -21.35
N MET A 394 -33.29 69.14 -20.05
CA MET A 394 -34.47 68.47 -19.53
C MET A 394 -35.56 69.48 -19.18
N THR A 395 -36.77 69.23 -19.64
CA THR A 395 -37.94 69.95 -19.14
C THR A 395 -38.02 69.76 -17.62
N ALA A 396 -38.27 70.85 -16.90
CA ALA A 396 -38.33 70.85 -15.43
C ALA A 396 -39.13 69.65 -14.89
N PRO A 397 -38.49 68.74 -14.14
CA PRO A 397 -39.15 67.54 -13.65
C PRO A 397 -40.17 67.91 -12.59
N THR A 398 -41.28 67.16 -12.52
CA THR A 398 -42.29 67.36 -11.46
C THR A 398 -41.65 67.15 -10.08
N ALA A 399 -42.00 68.03 -9.13
CA ALA A 399 -41.60 67.89 -7.74
C ALA A 399 -42.03 66.53 -7.18
N THR A 400 -41.18 65.94 -6.34
CA THR A 400 -41.48 64.67 -5.66
C THR A 400 -41.36 64.88 -4.17
N ALA A 401 -42.41 64.53 -3.43
CA ALA A 401 -42.45 64.66 -1.99
C ALA A 401 -41.24 63.95 -1.35
N GLY A 402 -40.51 64.66 -0.48
CA GLY A 402 -39.34 64.13 0.22
C GLY A 402 -38.00 64.19 -0.53
N PHE A 403 -37.98 64.67 -1.79
CA PHE A 403 -36.75 64.71 -2.59
C PHE A 403 -36.49 66.09 -3.19
N ALA A 404 -35.22 66.42 -3.38
CA ALA A 404 -34.76 67.47 -4.26
C ALA A 404 -34.16 66.83 -5.51
N LYS A 405 -34.44 67.40 -6.69
CA LYS A 405 -33.91 66.92 -7.97
C LYS A 405 -33.06 68.00 -8.62
N ILE A 406 -31.85 67.64 -9.03
CA ILE A 406 -30.96 68.50 -9.80
C ILE A 406 -31.16 68.19 -11.28
N PHE A 407 -31.33 69.21 -12.11
CA PHE A 407 -31.52 69.07 -13.55
C PHE A 407 -30.98 70.31 -14.29
N VAL A 408 -30.67 70.16 -15.57
CA VAL A 408 -30.38 71.29 -16.46
C VAL A 408 -31.66 71.60 -17.23
N ASP A 409 -32.18 72.82 -17.10
CA ASP A 409 -33.48 73.20 -17.64
C ASP A 409 -33.42 73.42 -19.15
N SER A 410 -34.34 72.82 -19.91
CA SER A 410 -34.39 72.98 -21.37
C SER A 410 -34.80 74.37 -21.84
N ALA A 411 -35.40 75.19 -20.96
CA ALA A 411 -35.83 76.53 -21.31
C ALA A 411 -34.66 77.52 -21.41
N ASP A 412 -33.66 77.39 -20.54
CA ASP A 412 -32.58 78.37 -20.39
C ASP A 412 -31.18 77.77 -20.21
N GLY A 413 -31.03 76.45 -20.11
CA GLY A 413 -29.73 75.79 -19.93
C GLY A 413 -29.17 75.88 -18.51
N ASP A 414 -29.88 76.51 -17.59
CA ASP A 414 -29.43 76.69 -16.21
C ASP A 414 -29.41 75.37 -15.44
N LEU A 415 -28.42 75.21 -14.56
CA LEU A 415 -28.44 74.16 -13.55
C LEU A 415 -29.39 74.56 -12.42
N LYS A 416 -30.47 73.79 -12.26
CA LYS A 416 -31.51 74.05 -11.26
C LYS A 416 -31.67 72.90 -10.30
N VAL A 417 -32.23 73.21 -9.14
CA VAL A 417 -32.81 72.26 -8.21
C VAL A 417 -34.29 72.55 -8.03
N ILE A 418 -35.12 71.52 -8.14
CA ILE A 418 -36.53 71.58 -7.72
C ILE A 418 -36.69 70.86 -6.39
N PHE A 419 -37.29 71.52 -5.42
CA PHE A 419 -37.59 70.96 -4.10
C PHE A 419 -38.96 70.28 -4.07
N ALA A 420 -39.21 69.46 -3.05
CA ALA A 420 -40.46 68.74 -2.83
C ALA A 420 -41.73 69.62 -2.82
N ASN A 421 -41.61 70.91 -2.52
CA ASN A 421 -42.71 71.88 -2.50
C ASN A 421 -42.97 72.56 -3.85
N GLY A 422 -42.28 72.16 -4.93
CA GLY A 422 -42.41 72.76 -6.26
C GLY A 422 -41.57 74.02 -6.49
N THR A 423 -40.88 74.52 -5.46
CA THR A 423 -39.98 75.67 -5.65
C THR A 423 -38.77 75.24 -6.48
N VAL A 424 -38.51 75.95 -7.58
CA VAL A 424 -37.31 75.80 -8.40
C VAL A 424 -36.31 76.88 -8.00
N LYS A 425 -35.04 76.50 -7.80
CA LYS A 425 -33.94 77.43 -7.59
C LYS A 425 -32.84 77.16 -8.61
N THR A 426 -32.39 78.22 -9.27
CA THR A 426 -31.16 78.20 -10.07
C THR A 426 -29.97 78.07 -9.13
N ILE A 427 -29.17 77.03 -9.33
CA ILE A 427 -27.89 76.81 -8.64
C ILE A 427 -26.82 77.64 -9.34
N THR A 428 -26.75 77.52 -10.66
CA THR A 428 -25.91 78.36 -11.52
C THR A 428 -26.65 78.66 -12.81
N THR A 429 -26.47 79.88 -13.29
CA THR A 429 -26.94 80.30 -14.60
C THR A 429 -25.91 79.87 -15.64
N ASP A 430 -26.34 79.23 -16.73
CA ASP A 430 -25.46 79.02 -17.88
C ASP A 430 -25.50 80.29 -18.73
N THR A 431 -24.37 81.00 -18.79
CA THR A 431 -24.28 82.25 -19.57
C THR A 431 -23.55 81.90 -20.86
N PRO A 432 -24.23 81.95 -22.04
CA PRO A 432 -23.67 81.44 -23.29
C PRO A 432 -22.40 82.16 -23.75
#